data_AF-A0A3E4MYH6-F1
#
_entry.id   AF-A0A3E4MYH6-F1
#
_cell.length_a   1.000
_cell.length_b   1.000
_cell.length_c   1.000
_cell.angle_alpha   90.00
_cell.angle_beta   90.00
_cell.angle_gamma   90.00
#
_symmetry.space_group_name_H-M   'P 1'
#
loop_
_entity.id
_entity.type
_entity.pdbx_description
1 polymer ?
#
loop_
_entity_poly.entity_id
_entity_poly.type
_entity_poly.pdbx_seq_one_letter_code
_entity_poly.pdbx_strand_id
1 'polypeptide(L)'
;MKTKRILITLSLGYGINMMGFESSLTREQISVSNPELTVLSLREFCMLSKENLLRMDDMTPDKVAAIERLLAEYSLRLGMSDVELEAYLNRYYEENPKEKEFYDMCDRLCNSKPVFDENRFREELFRELNSSPMSEKRLSDLGWLRYQTVRETYLNQPFFLRWFGSQEARIKRAIKDTTIIHDMFCRLVTENCIESERWYFNHKEPEYIKEV
;
A
#
# COMPACT_ATOMS: atom_id res chain seq x y z
N MET A 1 -5.63 -10.83 -43.05
CA MET A 1 -4.38 -10.44 -42.35
C MET A 1 -4.68 -10.44 -40.87
N LYS A 2 -3.91 -11.13 -40.03
CA LYS A 2 -4.08 -11.01 -38.58
C LYS A 2 -3.65 -9.60 -38.18
N THR A 3 -4.58 -8.79 -37.67
CA THR A 3 -4.27 -7.50 -37.05
C THR A 3 -3.39 -7.77 -35.84
N LYS A 4 -2.19 -7.19 -35.84
CA LYS A 4 -1.30 -7.26 -34.68
C LYS A 4 -1.93 -6.47 -33.53
N ARG A 5 -1.74 -6.93 -32.30
CA ARG A 5 -2.20 -6.24 -31.10
C ARG A 5 -1.07 -6.17 -30.09
N ILE A 6 -1.09 -5.13 -29.26
CA ILE A 6 -0.09 -4.89 -28.23
C ILE A 6 -0.77 -4.65 -26.89
N LEU A 7 -0.10 -5.00 -25.79
CA LEU A 7 -0.58 -4.70 -24.46
C LEU A 7 -0.58 -3.19 -24.20
N ILE A 8 -1.76 -2.59 -24.05
CA ILE A 8 -1.95 -1.15 -23.89
C ILE A 8 -1.59 -0.64 -22.48
N THR A 9 -1.33 -1.53 -21.52
CA THR A 9 -0.87 -1.18 -20.16
C THR A 9 0.64 -0.90 -20.09
N LEU A 10 1.38 -1.15 -21.18
CA LEU A 10 2.81 -0.82 -21.28
C LEU A 10 3.03 0.69 -21.25
N SER A 11 4.20 1.11 -20.77
CA SER A 11 4.63 2.51 -20.86
C SER A 11 4.73 2.94 -22.33
N LEU A 12 4.38 4.20 -22.61
CA LEU A 12 4.33 4.73 -23.98
C LEU A 12 5.66 4.52 -24.71
N GLY A 13 6.77 4.87 -24.05
CA GLY A 13 8.11 4.73 -24.63
C GLY A 13 8.48 3.29 -24.97
N TYR A 14 8.12 2.33 -24.11
CA TYR A 14 8.39 0.92 -24.39
C TYR A 14 7.49 0.38 -25.50
N GLY A 15 6.19 0.68 -25.41
CA GLY A 15 5.19 0.25 -26.38
C GLY A 15 5.48 0.75 -27.80
N ILE A 16 5.80 2.04 -27.96
CA ILE A 16 6.17 2.63 -29.25
C ILE A 16 7.44 1.99 -29.81
N ASN A 17 8.45 1.73 -28.98
CA ASN A 17 9.68 1.08 -29.44
C ASN A 17 9.43 -0.37 -29.91
N MET A 18 8.55 -1.11 -29.23
CA MET A 18 8.16 -2.47 -29.63
C MET A 18 7.43 -2.47 -30.96
N MET A 19 6.47 -1.57 -31.15
CA MET A 19 5.75 -1.40 -32.43
C MET A 19 6.67 -0.86 -33.54
N GLY A 20 7.57 0.06 -33.19
CA GLY A 20 8.55 0.69 -34.07
C GLY A 20 9.58 -0.31 -34.60
N PHE A 21 9.99 -1.28 -33.78
CA PHE A 21 10.93 -2.33 -34.19
C PHE A 21 10.35 -3.25 -35.29
N GLU A 22 9.04 -3.48 -35.27
CA GLU A 22 8.36 -4.31 -36.25
C GLU A 22 7.90 -3.54 -37.50
N SER A 23 8.00 -2.21 -37.49
CA SER A 23 7.59 -1.35 -38.61
C SER A 23 8.81 -0.83 -39.39
N SER A 24 8.58 -0.34 -40.60
CA SER A 24 9.61 0.24 -41.48
C SER A 24 9.99 1.68 -41.13
N LEU A 25 9.46 2.21 -40.02
CA LEU A 25 9.66 3.59 -39.59
C LEU A 25 11.00 3.76 -38.87
N THR A 26 11.65 4.91 -39.08
CA THR A 26 12.94 5.21 -38.43
C THR A 26 12.72 5.63 -36.98
N ARG A 27 13.61 5.23 -36.06
CA ARG A 27 13.52 5.55 -34.61
C ARG A 27 13.36 7.05 -34.33
N GLU A 28 13.92 7.91 -35.18
CA GLU A 28 13.81 9.37 -35.05
C GLU A 28 12.40 9.90 -35.34
N GLN A 29 11.64 9.24 -36.22
CA GLN A 29 10.28 9.64 -36.59
C GLN A 29 9.24 9.32 -35.50
N ILE A 30 9.56 8.40 -34.59
CA ILE A 30 8.63 7.90 -33.55
C ILE A 30 9.15 8.17 -32.13
N SER A 31 10.31 8.82 -31.99
CA SER A 31 10.85 9.17 -30.69
C SER A 31 10.00 10.24 -30.03
N VAL A 32 9.45 9.90 -28.85
CA VAL A 32 8.74 10.83 -27.97
C VAL A 32 9.71 11.24 -26.87
N SER A 33 10.28 12.44 -26.99
CA SER A 33 11.26 12.99 -26.04
C SER A 33 10.63 13.81 -24.92
N ASN A 34 9.32 14.09 -25.02
CA ASN A 34 8.62 14.93 -24.06
C ASN A 34 8.42 14.19 -22.72
N PRO A 35 8.91 14.75 -21.60
CA PRO A 35 8.84 14.11 -20.29
C PRO A 35 7.40 13.82 -19.83
N GLU A 36 6.43 14.68 -20.18
CA GLU A 36 5.02 14.49 -19.81
C GLU A 36 4.40 13.27 -20.50
N LEU A 37 4.81 12.99 -21.74
CA LEU A 37 4.32 11.84 -22.49
C LEU A 37 5.04 10.55 -22.09
N THR A 38 6.29 10.62 -21.65
CA THR A 38 7.05 9.42 -21.24
C THR A 38 6.52 8.74 -19.97
N VAL A 39 5.80 9.47 -19.11
CA VAL A 39 5.18 8.93 -17.90
C VAL A 39 3.90 8.15 -18.22
N LEU A 40 3.24 8.46 -19.34
CA LEU A 40 1.96 7.88 -19.71
C LEU A 40 2.08 6.42 -20.18
N SER A 41 1.01 5.67 -19.93
CA SER A 41 0.77 4.37 -20.57
C SER A 41 0.28 4.54 -22.01
N LEU A 42 0.39 3.49 -22.83
CA LEU A 42 -0.20 3.46 -24.18
C LEU A 42 -1.71 3.71 -24.16
N ARG A 43 -2.43 3.21 -23.14
CA ARG A 43 -3.86 3.46 -22.94
C ARG A 43 -4.15 4.95 -22.78
N GLU A 44 -3.46 5.61 -21.86
CA GLU A 44 -3.62 7.04 -21.60
C GLU A 44 -3.28 7.89 -22.80
N PHE A 45 -2.21 7.52 -23.53
CA PHE A 45 -1.85 8.18 -24.77
C PHE A 45 -2.94 8.06 -25.84
N CYS A 46 -3.55 6.89 -26.01
CA CYS A 46 -4.63 6.69 -26.99
C CYS A 46 -5.92 7.46 -26.63
N MET A 47 -6.11 7.84 -25.37
CA MET A 47 -7.24 8.69 -24.95
C MET A 47 -7.01 10.17 -25.30
N LEU A 48 -5.77 10.60 -25.55
CA LEU A 48 -5.47 11.98 -25.91
C LEU A 48 -5.99 12.30 -27.32
N SER A 49 -6.56 13.51 -27.47
CA SER A 49 -6.95 14.02 -28.77
C SER A 49 -5.72 14.51 -29.55
N LYS A 50 -5.82 14.44 -30.88
CA LYS A 50 -4.80 14.97 -31.79
C LYS A 50 -4.48 16.45 -31.52
N GLU A 51 -5.51 17.23 -31.20
CA GLU A 51 -5.38 18.65 -30.89
C GLU A 51 -4.56 18.92 -29.63
N ASN A 52 -4.72 18.07 -28.61
CA ASN A 52 -3.95 18.18 -27.38
C ASN A 52 -2.48 17.82 -27.61
N LEU A 53 -2.19 16.80 -28.43
CA LEU A 53 -0.83 16.41 -28.76
C LEU A 53 -0.10 17.49 -29.57
N LEU A 54 -0.78 18.18 -30.50
CA LEU A 54 -0.20 19.26 -31.30
C LEU A 54 0.07 20.54 -30.49
N ARG A 55 -0.48 20.66 -29.28
CA ARG A 55 -0.19 21.77 -28.35
C ARG A 55 1.06 21.52 -27.51
N MET A 56 1.58 20.29 -27.50
CA MET A 56 2.75 19.93 -26.70
C MET A 56 4.04 20.23 -27.47
N ASP A 57 5.05 20.69 -26.75
CA ASP A 57 6.39 20.87 -27.28
C ASP A 57 6.95 19.50 -27.76
N ASP A 58 7.71 19.52 -28.85
CA ASP A 58 8.29 18.38 -29.60
C ASP A 58 7.37 17.59 -30.58
N MET A 59 6.06 17.85 -30.60
CA MET A 59 5.12 17.13 -31.47
C MET A 59 4.84 17.89 -32.78
N THR A 60 5.58 17.54 -33.85
CA THR A 60 5.30 18.06 -35.20
C THR A 60 4.15 17.28 -35.87
N PRO A 61 3.41 17.90 -36.80
CA PRO A 61 2.33 17.22 -37.55
C PRO A 61 2.79 15.93 -38.24
N ASP A 62 4.03 15.93 -38.75
CA ASP A 62 4.62 14.76 -39.42
C ASP A 62 4.91 13.61 -38.44
N LYS A 63 5.38 13.92 -37.23
CA LYS A 63 5.58 12.91 -36.16
C LYS A 63 4.25 12.33 -35.70
N VAL A 64 3.24 13.18 -35.49
CA VAL A 64 1.88 12.72 -35.12
C VAL A 64 1.31 11.81 -36.20
N ALA A 65 1.47 12.15 -37.48
CA ALA A 65 1.01 11.32 -38.59
C ALA A 65 1.76 9.97 -38.67
N ALA A 66 3.06 9.94 -38.35
CA ALA A 66 3.84 8.70 -38.27
C ALA A 66 3.35 7.81 -37.12
N ILE A 67 3.07 8.39 -35.95
CA ILE A 67 2.53 7.67 -34.79
C ILE A 67 1.11 7.16 -35.08
N GLU A 68 0.24 7.98 -35.70
CA GLU A 68 -1.11 7.55 -36.11
C GLU A 68 -1.08 6.36 -37.07
N ARG A 69 -0.14 6.36 -38.03
CA ARG A 69 0.07 5.23 -38.95
C ARG A 69 0.47 3.97 -38.21
N LEU A 70 1.44 4.09 -37.30
CA LEU A 70 1.90 2.96 -36.49
C LEU A 70 0.79 2.43 -35.57
N LEU A 71 0.03 3.30 -34.90
CA LEU A 71 -1.11 2.88 -34.09
C LEU A 71 -2.18 2.17 -34.94
N ALA A 72 -2.42 2.63 -36.16
CA ALA A 72 -3.38 2.00 -37.07
C ALA A 72 -2.98 0.57 -37.46
N GLU A 73 -1.69 0.26 -37.57
CA GLU A 73 -1.21 -1.12 -37.80
C GLU A 73 -1.59 -2.07 -36.65
N TYR A 74 -1.65 -1.55 -35.43
CA TYR A 74 -2.04 -2.26 -34.21
C TYR A 74 -3.52 -2.11 -33.85
N SER A 75 -4.34 -1.57 -34.76
CA SER A 75 -5.77 -1.28 -34.57
C SER A 75 -6.10 -0.28 -33.45
N LEU A 76 -5.16 0.61 -33.12
CA LEU A 76 -5.30 1.70 -32.15
C LEU A 76 -5.48 3.05 -32.86
N ARG A 77 -6.10 4.01 -32.17
CA ARG A 77 -6.31 5.38 -32.64
C ARG A 77 -6.17 6.38 -31.49
N LEU A 78 -5.93 7.63 -31.82
CA LEU A 78 -5.98 8.74 -30.87
C LEU A 78 -7.44 9.16 -30.62
N GLY A 79 -7.75 9.57 -29.39
CA GLY A 79 -9.10 9.94 -28.95
C GLY A 79 -10.05 8.76 -28.76
N MET A 80 -9.52 7.55 -28.52
CA MET A 80 -10.37 6.39 -28.20
C MET A 80 -11.04 6.58 -26.84
N SER A 81 -12.29 6.15 -26.73
CA SER A 81 -12.99 6.14 -25.45
C SER A 81 -12.51 4.98 -24.57
N ASP A 82 -12.69 5.11 -23.26
CA ASP A 82 -12.26 4.07 -22.31
C ASP A 82 -12.91 2.71 -22.60
N VAL A 83 -14.18 2.71 -23.01
CA VAL A 83 -14.95 1.51 -23.39
C VAL A 83 -14.34 0.80 -24.62
N GLU A 84 -13.85 1.57 -25.60
CA GLU A 84 -13.21 1.01 -26.78
C GLU A 84 -11.84 0.37 -26.45
N LEU A 85 -11.09 0.99 -25.53
CA LEU A 85 -9.81 0.48 -25.06
C LEU A 85 -9.98 -0.78 -24.21
N GLU A 86 -11.03 -0.87 -23.40
CA GLU A 86 -11.37 -2.11 -22.69
C GLU A 86 -11.77 -3.23 -23.65
N ALA A 87 -12.58 -2.94 -24.66
CA ALA A 87 -12.93 -3.90 -25.69
C ALA A 87 -11.69 -4.39 -26.47
N TYR A 88 -10.73 -3.51 -26.71
CA TYR A 88 -9.45 -3.86 -27.31
C TYR A 88 -8.64 -4.80 -26.41
N LEU A 89 -8.51 -4.48 -25.11
CA LEU A 89 -7.77 -5.28 -24.14
C LEU A 89 -8.39 -6.68 -23.96
N ASN A 90 -9.73 -6.77 -23.94
CA ASN A 90 -10.43 -8.04 -23.87
C ASN A 90 -10.08 -8.94 -25.07
N ARG A 91 -10.07 -8.38 -26.28
CA ARG A 91 -9.66 -9.10 -27.50
C ARG A 91 -8.19 -9.49 -27.48
N TYR A 92 -7.31 -8.67 -26.92
CA TYR A 92 -5.89 -9.00 -26.77
C TYR A 92 -5.70 -10.25 -25.88
N TYR A 93 -6.43 -10.31 -24.77
CA TYR A 93 -6.37 -11.45 -23.86
C TYR A 93 -7.06 -12.72 -24.39
N GLU A 94 -8.09 -12.58 -25.23
CA GLU A 94 -8.65 -13.73 -25.96
C GLU A 94 -7.61 -14.38 -26.89
N GLU A 95 -6.72 -13.60 -27.48
CA GLU A 95 -5.64 -14.09 -28.33
C GLU A 95 -4.44 -14.63 -27.53
N ASN A 96 -4.21 -14.10 -26.32
CA ASN A 96 -3.08 -14.45 -25.46
C ASN A 96 -3.53 -14.91 -24.06
N PRO A 97 -4.19 -16.07 -23.94
CA PRO A 97 -4.78 -16.52 -22.67
C PRO A 97 -3.73 -16.77 -21.58
N LYS A 98 -2.54 -17.26 -21.94
CA LYS A 98 -1.44 -17.50 -20.99
C LYS A 98 -0.93 -16.22 -20.33
N GLU A 99 -0.90 -15.13 -21.08
CA GLU A 99 -0.46 -13.83 -20.56
C GLU A 99 -1.53 -13.24 -19.62
N LYS A 100 -2.81 -13.42 -19.96
CA LYS A 100 -3.91 -13.08 -19.04
C LYS A 100 -3.79 -13.82 -17.71
N GLU A 101 -3.59 -15.13 -17.74
CA GLU A 101 -3.41 -15.94 -16.52
C GLU A 101 -2.25 -15.46 -15.66
N PHE A 102 -1.14 -15.03 -16.29
CA PHE A 102 0.01 -14.48 -15.59
C PHE A 102 -0.34 -13.16 -14.89
N TYR A 103 -0.98 -12.21 -15.57
CA TYR A 103 -1.38 -10.94 -14.94
C TYR A 103 -2.48 -11.14 -13.89
N ASP A 104 -3.48 -11.98 -14.15
CA ASP A 104 -4.51 -12.35 -13.16
C ASP A 104 -3.87 -12.97 -11.90
N MET A 105 -2.81 -13.77 -12.06
CA MET A 105 -2.04 -14.33 -10.94
C MET A 105 -1.29 -13.22 -10.18
N CYS A 106 -0.64 -12.29 -10.89
CA CYS A 106 0.05 -11.16 -10.28
C CYS A 106 -0.92 -10.27 -9.49
N ASP A 107 -2.10 -9.97 -10.05
CA ASP A 107 -3.14 -9.19 -9.40
C ASP A 107 -3.67 -9.93 -8.17
N ARG A 108 -3.86 -11.25 -8.24
CA ARG A 108 -4.21 -12.05 -7.06
C ARG A 108 -3.13 -11.97 -5.99
N LEU A 109 -1.84 -12.08 -6.34
CA LEU A 109 -0.74 -12.00 -5.38
C LEU A 109 -0.61 -10.61 -4.73
N CYS A 110 -0.85 -9.54 -5.51
CA CYS A 110 -0.86 -8.17 -5.01
C CYS A 110 -2.04 -7.92 -4.08
N ASN A 111 -3.23 -8.41 -4.45
CA ASN A 111 -4.46 -8.27 -3.66
C ASN A 111 -4.54 -9.28 -2.49
N SER A 112 -3.74 -10.35 -2.51
CA SER A 112 -3.68 -11.36 -1.44
C SER A 112 -2.67 -11.03 -0.35
N LYS A 113 -1.96 -9.90 -0.43
CA LYS A 113 -1.18 -9.45 0.73
C LYS A 113 -2.17 -9.35 1.89
N PRO A 114 -2.00 -10.16 2.96
CA PRO A 114 -2.85 -9.99 4.12
C PRO A 114 -2.71 -8.52 4.54
N VAL A 115 -3.77 -7.89 5.01
CA VAL A 115 -3.67 -6.55 5.60
C VAL A 115 -3.52 -6.78 7.10
N PHE A 116 -2.53 -6.16 7.72
CA PHE A 116 -2.40 -6.21 9.17
C PHE A 116 -3.67 -5.65 9.81
N ASP A 117 -4.42 -6.50 10.51
CA ASP A 117 -5.65 -6.09 11.19
C ASP A 117 -5.31 -5.41 12.51
N GLU A 118 -5.01 -4.11 12.40
CA GLU A 118 -4.65 -3.26 13.53
C GLU A 118 -5.72 -3.20 14.60
N ASN A 119 -7.00 -3.24 14.21
CA ASN A 119 -8.11 -3.10 15.15
C ASN A 119 -8.20 -4.33 16.03
N ARG A 120 -8.11 -5.51 15.41
CA ARG A 120 -8.06 -6.77 16.15
C ARG A 120 -6.84 -6.83 17.07
N PHE A 121 -5.66 -6.47 16.56
CA PHE A 121 -4.45 -6.45 17.37
C PHE A 121 -4.56 -5.49 18.57
N ARG A 122 -5.11 -4.28 18.35
CA ARG A 122 -5.40 -3.30 19.42
C ARG A 122 -6.32 -3.89 20.49
N GLU A 123 -7.38 -4.58 20.09
CA GLU A 123 -8.32 -5.19 21.04
C GLU A 123 -7.67 -6.32 21.85
N GLU A 124 -6.91 -7.20 21.20
CA GLU A 124 -6.20 -8.30 21.85
C GLU A 124 -5.18 -7.77 22.86
N LEU A 125 -4.36 -6.79 22.45
CA LEU A 125 -3.37 -6.15 23.31
C LEU A 125 -4.02 -5.41 24.48
N PHE A 126 -5.12 -4.70 24.25
CA PHE A 126 -5.85 -3.99 25.30
C PHE A 126 -6.43 -4.97 26.35
N ARG A 127 -6.93 -6.12 25.91
CA ARG A 127 -7.41 -7.19 26.82
C ARG A 127 -6.29 -7.76 27.65
N GLU A 128 -5.12 -7.97 27.07
CA GLU A 128 -3.96 -8.50 27.77
C GLU A 128 -3.42 -7.51 28.82
N LEU A 129 -3.25 -6.23 28.43
CA LEU A 129 -2.77 -5.17 29.31
C LEU A 129 -3.69 -4.89 30.51
N ASN A 130 -5.01 -5.07 30.32
CA ASN A 130 -6.03 -4.86 31.35
C ASN A 130 -6.60 -6.15 31.93
N SER A 131 -5.95 -7.28 31.66
CA SER A 131 -6.30 -8.55 32.28
C SER A 131 -6.24 -8.42 33.81
N SER A 132 -7.13 -9.15 34.49
CA SER A 132 -7.13 -9.16 35.95
C SER A 132 -5.79 -9.72 36.44
N PRO A 133 -5.06 -9.04 37.33
CA PRO A 133 -3.79 -9.54 37.85
C PRO A 133 -3.94 -10.87 38.62
N MET A 134 -5.18 -11.25 38.97
CA MET A 134 -5.52 -12.47 39.69
C MET A 134 -6.18 -13.54 38.80
N SER A 135 -6.22 -13.37 37.47
CA SER A 135 -6.82 -14.37 36.57
C SER A 135 -6.03 -15.68 36.50
N GLU A 136 -4.74 -15.61 36.81
CA GLU A 136 -3.82 -16.76 36.77
C GLU A 136 -3.30 -17.15 38.16
N LYS A 137 -2.73 -18.36 38.27
CA LYS A 137 -2.09 -18.84 39.50
C LYS A 137 -0.87 -18.01 39.92
N ARG A 138 -0.31 -17.21 39.02
CA ARG A 138 0.84 -16.32 39.26
C ARG A 138 0.50 -14.92 38.74
N LEU A 139 1.01 -13.93 39.45
CA LEU A 139 0.88 -12.53 39.03
C LEU A 139 1.71 -12.33 37.75
N SER A 140 1.10 -11.78 36.69
CA SER A 140 1.83 -11.40 35.48
C SER A 140 2.87 -10.31 35.77
N ASP A 141 3.90 -10.19 34.94
CA ASP A 141 4.94 -9.15 35.11
C ASP A 141 4.34 -7.74 35.14
N LEU A 142 3.28 -7.51 34.35
CA LEU A 142 2.52 -6.25 34.37
C LEU A 142 1.74 -6.06 35.68
N GLY A 143 1.14 -7.13 36.21
CA GLY A 143 0.51 -7.11 37.53
C GLY A 143 1.53 -6.80 38.62
N TRP A 144 2.73 -7.37 38.53
CA TRP A 144 3.85 -7.10 39.45
C TRP A 144 4.32 -5.66 39.38
N LEU A 145 4.48 -5.13 38.16
CA LEU A 145 4.85 -3.73 37.92
C LEU A 145 3.79 -2.77 38.48
N ARG A 146 2.49 -3.06 38.29
CA ARG A 146 1.40 -2.27 38.88
C ARG A 146 1.49 -2.29 40.41
N TYR A 147 1.72 -3.46 41.02
CA TYR A 147 1.86 -3.58 42.48
C TYR A 147 3.05 -2.76 43.02
N GLN A 148 4.22 -2.87 42.38
CA GLN A 148 5.41 -2.09 42.73
C GLN A 148 5.13 -0.60 42.62
N THR A 149 4.47 -0.16 41.55
CA THR A 149 4.10 1.25 41.35
C THR A 149 3.13 1.75 42.43
N VAL A 150 2.13 0.95 42.84
CA VAL A 150 1.24 1.29 43.95
C VAL A 150 2.01 1.42 45.27
N ARG A 151 2.95 0.50 45.52
CA ARG A 151 3.78 0.53 46.73
C ARG A 151 4.64 1.79 46.78
N GLU A 152 5.32 2.13 45.68
CA GLU A 152 6.16 3.32 45.59
C GLU A 152 5.34 4.61 45.68
N THR A 153 4.21 4.70 44.99
CA THR A 153 3.32 5.88 45.09
C THR A 153 2.75 6.05 46.50
N TYR A 154 2.48 4.97 47.23
CA TYR A 154 2.04 5.02 48.63
C TYR A 154 3.13 5.51 49.60
N LEU A 155 4.39 5.10 49.40
CA LEU A 155 5.52 5.50 50.22
C LEU A 155 5.92 6.97 49.98
N ASN A 156 5.87 7.40 48.72
CA ASN A 156 6.28 8.73 48.27
C ASN A 156 5.16 9.79 48.38
N GLN A 157 4.09 9.51 49.11
CA GLN A 157 3.03 10.50 49.33
C GLN A 157 3.55 11.73 50.09
N PRO A 158 3.00 12.92 49.78
CA PRO A 158 3.31 14.15 50.50
C PRO A 158 3.18 14.01 52.01
N PHE A 159 4.05 14.69 52.77
CA PHE A 159 4.11 14.54 54.22
C PHE A 159 2.74 14.75 54.89
N PHE A 160 1.98 15.78 54.50
CA PHE A 160 0.68 16.07 55.10
C PHE A 160 -0.33 14.93 54.94
N LEU A 161 -0.31 14.19 53.82
CA LEU A 161 -1.16 13.01 53.65
C LEU A 161 -0.71 11.84 54.52
N ARG A 162 0.60 11.70 54.75
CA ARG A 162 1.14 10.66 55.62
C ARG A 162 0.81 10.90 57.09
N TRP A 163 0.77 12.17 57.51
CA TRP A 163 0.51 12.59 58.89
C TRP A 163 -0.97 12.72 59.23
N PHE A 164 -1.79 13.23 58.29
CA PHE A 164 -3.20 13.56 58.54
C PHE A 164 -4.20 12.70 57.76
N GLY A 165 -3.74 11.89 56.80
CA GLY A 165 -4.59 11.00 56.02
C GLY A 165 -4.74 9.62 56.66
N SER A 166 -5.96 9.08 56.65
CA SER A 166 -6.20 7.68 57.04
C SER A 166 -5.49 6.72 56.09
N GLN A 167 -5.15 5.52 56.57
CA GLN A 167 -4.52 4.48 55.75
C GLN A 167 -5.35 4.16 54.49
N GLU A 168 -6.66 4.07 54.63
CA GLU A 168 -7.57 3.80 53.51
C GLU A 168 -7.52 4.92 52.46
N ALA A 169 -7.57 6.19 52.86
CA ALA A 169 -7.50 7.32 51.94
C ALA A 169 -6.15 7.37 51.20
N ARG A 170 -5.07 7.05 51.90
CA ARG A 170 -3.72 6.96 51.32
C ARG A 170 -3.62 5.84 50.29
N ILE A 171 -4.15 4.65 50.58
CA ILE A 171 -4.16 3.53 49.64
C ILE A 171 -5.01 3.87 48.40
N LYS A 172 -6.22 4.40 48.59
CA LYS A 172 -7.09 4.82 47.47
C LYS A 172 -6.41 5.83 46.56
N ARG A 173 -5.69 6.79 47.14
CA ARG A 173 -4.92 7.77 46.36
C ARG A 173 -3.77 7.14 45.59
N ALA A 174 -2.97 6.28 46.22
CA ALA A 174 -1.87 5.58 45.57
C ALA A 174 -2.35 4.72 44.39
N ILE A 175 -3.47 4.01 44.57
CA ILE A 175 -4.11 3.24 43.50
C ILE A 175 -4.57 4.16 42.36
N LYS A 176 -5.26 5.27 42.67
CA LYS A 176 -5.72 6.22 41.65
C LYS A 176 -4.56 6.79 40.83
N ASP A 177 -3.50 7.25 41.50
CA ASP A 177 -2.32 7.82 40.84
C ASP A 177 -1.62 6.75 39.98
N THR A 178 -1.52 5.51 40.48
CA THR A 178 -0.95 4.38 39.73
C THR A 178 -1.80 4.00 38.52
N THR A 179 -3.13 4.02 38.62
CA THR A 179 -4.02 3.71 37.49
C THR A 179 -3.81 4.71 36.35
N ILE A 180 -3.58 5.99 36.65
CA ILE A 180 -3.28 7.01 35.64
C ILE A 180 -1.95 6.72 34.94
N ILE A 181 -0.90 6.43 35.73
CA ILE A 181 0.42 6.07 35.20
C ILE A 181 0.31 4.83 34.32
N HIS A 182 -0.47 3.85 34.75
CA HIS A 182 -0.65 2.61 34.01
C HIS A 182 -1.42 2.82 32.70
N ASP A 183 -2.49 3.64 32.70
CA ASP A 183 -3.21 3.98 31.46
C ASP A 183 -2.29 4.67 30.44
N MET A 184 -1.43 5.59 30.89
CA MET A 184 -0.42 6.21 30.04
C MET A 184 0.58 5.19 29.48
N PHE A 185 1.07 4.28 30.33
CA PHE A 185 1.95 3.19 29.91
C PHE A 185 1.30 2.31 28.83
N CYS A 186 0.04 1.89 29.03
CA CYS A 186 -0.69 1.07 28.07
C CYS A 186 -0.81 1.73 26.70
N ARG A 187 -1.14 3.02 26.67
CA ARG A 187 -1.23 3.79 25.41
C ARG A 187 0.12 3.84 24.68
N LEU A 188 1.21 4.12 25.39
CA LEU A 188 2.55 4.18 24.80
C LEU A 188 2.99 2.82 24.25
N VAL A 189 2.78 1.75 25.02
CA VAL A 189 3.11 0.38 24.59
C VAL A 189 2.27 0.00 23.37
N THR A 190 0.99 0.36 23.34
CA THR A 190 0.10 0.03 22.23
C THR A 190 0.58 0.66 20.94
N GLU A 191 0.90 1.96 20.93
CA GLU A 191 1.40 2.63 19.72
C GLU A 191 2.75 2.06 19.26
N ASN A 192 3.69 1.83 20.19
CA ASN A 192 5.00 1.26 19.86
C ASN A 192 4.89 -0.18 19.30
N CYS A 193 4.03 -1.01 19.88
CA CYS A 193 3.80 -2.38 19.41
C CYS A 193 3.17 -2.37 18.01
N ILE A 194 2.21 -1.48 17.75
CA ILE A 194 1.55 -1.39 16.43
C ILE A 194 2.53 -0.94 15.36
N GLU A 195 3.36 0.05 15.64
CA GLU A 195 4.39 0.49 14.70
C GLU A 195 5.37 -0.65 14.38
N SER A 196 5.79 -1.39 15.40
CA SER A 196 6.70 -2.53 15.25
C SER A 196 6.07 -3.67 14.44
N GLU A 197 4.82 -4.04 14.75
CA GLU A 197 4.09 -5.09 14.04
C GLU A 197 3.77 -4.69 12.60
N ARG A 198 3.37 -3.44 12.34
CA ARG A 198 3.21 -2.91 10.98
C ARG A 198 4.50 -3.01 10.19
N TRP A 199 5.62 -2.62 10.79
CA TRP A 199 6.93 -2.71 10.13
C TRP A 199 7.28 -4.16 9.82
N TYR A 200 7.17 -5.05 10.82
CA TYR A 200 7.43 -6.47 10.65
C TYR A 200 6.57 -7.08 9.56
N PHE A 201 5.28 -6.78 9.56
CA PHE A 201 4.33 -7.30 8.59
C PHE A 201 4.60 -6.83 7.16
N ASN A 202 4.94 -5.54 6.97
CA ASN A 202 5.25 -4.98 5.65
C ASN A 202 6.58 -5.49 5.07
N HIS A 203 7.53 -5.85 5.94
CA HIS A 203 8.85 -6.34 5.55
C HIS A 203 9.01 -7.85 5.73
N LYS A 204 7.96 -8.55 6.17
CA LYS A 204 7.96 -10.00 6.24
C LYS A 204 8.07 -10.50 4.80
N GLU A 205 9.16 -11.19 4.49
CA GLU A 205 9.27 -11.90 3.22
C GLU A 205 8.05 -12.81 3.10
N PRO A 206 7.29 -12.74 1.99
CA PRO A 206 6.19 -13.66 1.81
C PRO A 206 6.81 -15.05 1.83
N GLU A 207 6.31 -15.93 2.72
CA GLU A 207 6.77 -17.32 2.86
C GLU A 207 6.39 -18.12 1.60
N TYR A 208 6.97 -17.78 0.46
CA TYR A 208 7.02 -18.64 -0.70
C TYR A 208 8.41 -19.26 -0.72
N ILE A 209 8.42 -20.59 -0.86
CA ILE A 209 9.59 -21.49 -0.98
C ILE A 209 10.07 -22.08 0.37
N LYS A 210 9.21 -22.88 1.01
CA LYS A 210 9.63 -24.05 1.81
C LYS A 210 8.88 -25.33 1.40
N GLU A 211 8.66 -25.49 0.10
CA GLU A 211 8.37 -26.79 -0.50
C GLU A 211 9.53 -27.13 -1.44
N VAL A 212 10.55 -27.79 -0.90
CA VAL A 212 11.54 -28.60 -1.62
C VAL A 212 11.69 -29.91 -0.88
#